data_AF-W5VX61-F1
#
_entry.id   AF-W5VX61-F1
#
_cell.length_a   1.000
_cell.length_b   1.000
_cell.length_c   1.000
_cell.angle_alpha   90.00
_cell.angle_beta   90.00
_cell.angle_gamma   90.00
#
_symmetry.space_group_name_H-M   'P 1'
#
loop_
_entity.id
_entity.type
_entity.pdbx_description
1 polymer ?
#
loop_
_entity_poly.entity_id
_entity_poly.type
_entity_poly.pdbx_seq_one_letter_code
_entity_poly.pdbx_strand_id
1 'polypeptide(L)'
;MLSELQLKNIQSMFDVLDQDGNGLIEREDLTSVGEGITEVFAHEESSPHHAAVTKAYEAWWEQIRAGADADGDGRITREEFVAAVEKGLLSDPNYLDVIAAAADTVFDAADVNGDGVLNQTEVVALYSGAGVGAAAAIGAFKQIDTNGDGSISREEWQQSVRGAFTSTDPGSTGANMLGNASS
;
A
#
# COMPACT_ATOMS: atom_id res chain seq x y z
N MET A 1 -14.86 -13.88 16.78
CA MET A 1 -14.52 -12.67 17.57
C MET A 1 -13.03 -12.48 17.46
N LEU A 2 -12.63 -11.37 16.84
CA LEU A 2 -11.25 -10.91 16.82
C LEU A 2 -10.79 -10.56 18.25
N SER A 3 -9.51 -10.82 18.54
CA SER A 3 -8.87 -10.26 19.73
C SER A 3 -8.75 -8.74 19.64
N GLU A 4 -8.61 -8.05 20.78
CA GLU A 4 -8.38 -6.60 20.82
C GLU A 4 -7.19 -6.18 19.96
N LEU A 5 -6.14 -7.00 19.92
CA LEU A 5 -4.96 -6.77 19.11
C LEU A 5 -5.25 -6.85 17.62
N GLN A 6 -6.00 -7.87 17.19
CA GLN A 6 -6.40 -8.01 15.79
C GLN A 6 -7.29 -6.86 15.34
N LEU A 7 -8.25 -6.44 16.18
CA LEU A 7 -9.11 -5.31 15.88
C LEU A 7 -8.31 -4.01 15.73
N LYS A 8 -7.36 -3.76 16.64
CA LYS A 8 -6.47 -2.60 16.55
C LYS A 8 -5.65 -2.60 15.26
N ASN A 9 -5.12 -3.75 14.85
CA ASN A 9 -4.34 -3.85 13.63
C ASN A 9 -5.19 -3.60 12.38
N ILE A 10 -6.42 -4.14 12.35
CA ILE A 10 -7.36 -3.90 11.26
C ILE A 10 -7.74 -2.41 11.17
N GLN A 11 -7.93 -1.74 12.32
CA GLN A 11 -8.18 -0.31 12.36
C GLN A 11 -6.99 0.51 11.86
N SER A 12 -5.76 0.15 12.25
CA SER A 12 -4.57 0.80 11.71
C SER A 12 -4.42 0.60 10.20
N MET A 13 -4.80 -0.56 9.66
CA MET A 13 -4.80 -0.80 8.22
C MET A 13 -5.87 0.04 7.51
N PHE A 14 -7.03 0.22 8.14
CA PHE A 14 -8.05 1.12 7.63
C PHE A 14 -7.51 2.55 7.54
N ASP A 15 -6.87 3.05 8.60
CA ASP A 15 -6.29 4.41 8.64
C ASP A 15 -5.22 4.63 7.58
N VAL A 16 -4.60 3.55 7.10
CA VAL A 16 -3.63 3.59 6.01
C VAL A 16 -4.31 3.65 4.64
N LEU A 17 -5.48 3.04 4.48
CA LEU A 17 -6.23 3.06 3.23
C LEU A 17 -7.07 4.35 3.09
N ASP A 18 -7.50 4.93 4.21
CA ASP A 18 -8.18 6.23 4.34
C ASP A 18 -7.15 7.36 4.29
N GLN A 19 -6.88 7.87 3.08
CA GLN A 19 -5.77 8.79 2.82
C GLN A 19 -6.12 10.23 3.20
N ASP A 20 -7.39 10.63 3.03
CA ASP A 20 -7.85 11.95 3.42
C ASP A 20 -8.28 12.04 4.92
N GLY A 21 -8.35 10.89 5.61
CA GLY A 21 -8.68 10.78 7.02
C GLY A 21 -10.15 11.04 7.32
N ASN A 22 -11.03 10.90 6.33
CA ASN A 22 -12.47 11.18 6.48
C ASN A 22 -13.24 10.05 7.18
N GLY A 23 -12.57 8.92 7.46
CA GLY A 23 -13.14 7.76 8.12
C GLY A 23 -13.83 6.78 7.18
N LEU A 24 -13.62 6.91 5.87
CA LEU A 24 -14.13 6.06 4.80
C LEU A 24 -12.95 5.65 3.91
N ILE A 25 -13.02 4.45 3.33
CA ILE A 25 -12.15 4.12 2.20
C ILE A 25 -12.99 4.31 0.94
N GLU A 26 -12.57 5.24 0.10
CA GLU A 26 -13.19 5.60 -1.16
C GLU A 26 -12.23 5.33 -2.34
N ARG A 27 -12.79 5.36 -3.55
CA ARG A 27 -11.98 5.22 -4.78
C ARG A 27 -10.94 6.34 -4.88
N GLU A 28 -11.29 7.52 -4.40
CA GLU A 28 -10.49 8.73 -4.42
C GLU A 28 -9.22 8.58 -3.56
N ASP A 29 -9.26 7.84 -2.45
CA ASP A 29 -8.07 7.57 -1.63
C ASP A 29 -7.01 6.80 -2.43
N LEU A 30 -7.42 5.69 -3.07
CA LEU A 30 -6.51 4.86 -3.87
C LEU A 30 -6.05 5.60 -5.14
N THR A 31 -6.93 6.39 -5.75
CA THR A 31 -6.59 7.18 -6.93
C THR A 31 -5.54 8.23 -6.59
N SER A 32 -5.68 8.92 -5.45
CA SER A 32 -4.73 9.96 -5.00
C SER A 32 -3.34 9.40 -4.76
N VAL A 33 -3.22 8.19 -4.21
CA VAL A 33 -1.92 7.52 -4.03
C VAL A 33 -1.30 7.16 -5.38
N GLY A 34 -2.08 6.59 -6.29
CA GLY A 34 -1.63 6.30 -7.65
C GLY A 34 -1.14 7.55 -8.36
N GLU A 35 -1.90 8.65 -8.28
CA GLU A 35 -1.54 9.95 -8.84
C GLU A 35 -0.22 10.46 -8.26
N GLY A 36 -0.04 10.43 -6.94
CA GLY A 36 1.22 10.88 -6.31
C GLY A 36 2.46 10.08 -6.74
N ILE A 37 2.31 8.76 -6.94
CA ILE A 37 3.38 7.90 -7.48
C ILE A 37 3.67 8.25 -8.95
N THR A 38 2.61 8.39 -9.75
CA THR A 38 2.77 8.76 -11.16
C THR A 38 3.30 10.17 -11.32
N GLU A 39 2.99 11.09 -10.42
CA GLU A 39 3.63 12.39 -10.39
C GLU A 39 5.12 12.15 -10.21
N VAL A 40 5.60 11.51 -9.14
CA VAL A 40 7.06 11.40 -8.93
C VAL A 40 7.83 10.66 -10.05
N PHE A 41 7.29 9.57 -10.62
CA PHE A 41 8.07 8.69 -11.51
C PHE A 41 7.55 8.56 -12.93
N ALA A 42 6.28 8.92 -13.18
CA ALA A 42 5.62 8.72 -14.47
C ALA A 42 4.83 9.98 -14.87
N HIS A 43 5.45 11.16 -14.71
CA HIS A 43 4.83 12.47 -14.94
C HIS A 43 4.14 12.59 -16.31
N GLU A 44 4.65 11.87 -17.32
CA GLU A 44 3.98 11.81 -18.62
C GLU A 44 2.79 10.86 -18.58
N GLU A 45 1.57 11.38 -18.73
CA GLU A 45 0.32 10.59 -18.81
C GLU A 45 0.37 9.52 -19.92
N SER A 46 1.17 9.73 -20.97
CA SER A 46 1.39 8.75 -22.04
C SER A 46 2.37 7.63 -21.68
N SER A 47 3.01 7.69 -20.51
CA SER A 47 3.94 6.67 -20.04
C SER A 47 3.21 5.35 -19.79
N PRO A 48 3.76 4.21 -20.24
CA PRO A 48 3.26 2.89 -19.86
C PRO A 48 3.17 2.69 -18.34
N HIS A 49 4.08 3.31 -17.57
CA HIS A 49 4.08 3.23 -16.10
C HIS A 49 2.90 4.00 -15.50
N HIS A 50 2.53 5.16 -16.05
CA HIS A 50 1.37 5.92 -15.59
C HIS A 50 0.10 5.07 -15.73
N ALA A 51 -0.16 4.57 -16.94
CA ALA A 51 -1.33 3.73 -17.22
C ALA A 51 -1.33 2.44 -16.40
N ALA A 52 -0.16 1.84 -16.15
CA ALA A 52 -0.05 0.63 -15.34
C ALA A 52 -0.40 0.90 -13.87
N VAL A 53 0.16 1.96 -13.27
CA VAL A 53 -0.12 2.35 -11.88
C VAL A 53 -1.60 2.66 -11.70
N THR A 54 -2.19 3.52 -12.54
CA THR A 54 -3.63 3.84 -12.46
C THR A 54 -4.49 2.58 -12.51
N LYS A 55 -4.21 1.68 -13.46
CA LYS A 55 -4.96 0.43 -13.61
C LYS A 55 -4.81 -0.51 -12.41
N ALA A 56 -3.61 -0.58 -11.83
CA ALA A 56 -3.35 -1.43 -10.68
C ALA A 56 -4.12 -0.96 -9.44
N TYR A 57 -4.14 0.35 -9.17
CA TYR A 57 -4.90 0.93 -8.06
C TYR A 57 -6.42 0.84 -8.28
N GLU A 58 -6.91 0.99 -9.52
CA GLU A 58 -8.32 0.75 -9.85
C GLU A 58 -8.72 -0.71 -9.62
N ALA A 59 -7.88 -1.67 -10.04
CA ALA A 59 -8.12 -3.08 -9.79
C ALA A 59 -8.12 -3.43 -8.29
N TRP A 60 -7.25 -2.77 -7.52
CA TRP A 60 -7.23 -2.92 -6.06
C TRP A 60 -8.49 -2.37 -5.41
N TRP A 61 -8.93 -1.16 -5.79
CA TRP A 61 -10.18 -0.59 -5.32
C TRP A 61 -11.36 -1.53 -5.56
N GLU A 62 -11.51 -2.04 -6.78
CA GLU A 62 -12.62 -2.94 -7.12
C GLU A 62 -12.61 -4.23 -6.28
N GLN A 63 -11.43 -4.73 -5.90
CA GLN A 63 -11.36 -5.88 -4.99
C GLN A 63 -11.72 -5.57 -3.55
N ILE A 64 -11.26 -4.43 -3.01
CA ILE A 64 -11.66 -4.03 -1.65
C ILE A 64 -13.18 -3.83 -1.64
N ARG A 65 -13.71 -3.11 -2.63
CA ARG A 65 -15.14 -2.87 -2.78
C ARG A 65 -15.94 -4.16 -2.86
N ALA A 66 -15.57 -5.08 -3.76
CA ALA A 66 -16.29 -6.35 -3.92
C ALA A 66 -16.30 -7.21 -2.64
N GLY A 67 -15.28 -7.07 -1.78
CA GLY A 67 -15.18 -7.81 -0.52
C GLY A 67 -15.79 -7.11 0.70
N ALA A 68 -15.87 -5.77 0.69
CA ALA A 68 -16.17 -4.98 1.89
C ALA A 68 -17.36 -4.02 1.75
N ASP A 69 -17.67 -3.47 0.58
CA ASP A 69 -18.79 -2.55 0.33
C ASP A 69 -20.12 -3.34 0.41
N ALA A 70 -20.71 -3.40 1.61
CA ALA A 70 -21.81 -4.32 1.89
C ALA A 70 -23.17 -3.75 1.50
N ASP A 71 -23.32 -2.43 1.54
CA ASP A 71 -24.54 -1.73 1.15
C ASP A 71 -24.52 -1.19 -0.29
N GLY A 72 -23.36 -1.21 -0.95
CA GLY A 72 -23.19 -0.84 -2.35
C GLY A 72 -23.17 0.66 -2.59
N ASP A 73 -22.90 1.47 -1.57
CA ASP A 73 -22.86 2.93 -1.69
C ASP A 73 -21.56 3.46 -2.31
N GLY A 74 -20.56 2.57 -2.50
CA GLY A 74 -19.26 2.91 -3.05
C GLY A 74 -18.26 3.47 -2.08
N ARG A 75 -18.53 3.30 -0.78
CA ARG A 75 -17.67 3.69 0.33
C ARG A 75 -17.55 2.49 1.24
N ILE A 76 -16.46 2.45 1.99
CA ILE A 76 -16.23 1.36 2.93
C ILE A 76 -16.03 1.98 4.30
N THR A 77 -16.99 1.74 5.18
CA THR A 77 -16.91 2.13 6.57
C THR A 77 -15.95 1.22 7.34
N ARG A 78 -15.53 1.67 8.53
CA ARG A 78 -14.69 0.86 9.44
C ARG A 78 -15.37 -0.45 9.80
N GLU A 79 -16.67 -0.41 10.05
CA GLU A 79 -17.47 -1.57 10.40
C GLU A 79 -17.51 -2.59 9.26
N GLU A 80 -17.69 -2.12 8.02
CA GLU A 80 -17.68 -2.96 6.83
C GLU A 80 -16.32 -3.59 6.56
N PHE A 81 -15.24 -2.79 6.67
CA PHE A 81 -13.89 -3.30 6.51
C PHE A 81 -13.57 -4.36 7.57
N VAL A 82 -13.87 -4.12 8.85
CA VAL A 82 -13.67 -5.10 9.92
C VAL A 82 -14.47 -6.38 9.63
N ALA A 83 -15.74 -6.27 9.23
CA ALA A 83 -16.57 -7.41 8.89
C ALA A 83 -16.01 -8.20 7.68
N ALA A 84 -15.45 -7.52 6.69
CA ALA A 84 -14.82 -8.14 5.53
C ALA A 84 -13.54 -8.89 5.92
N VAL A 85 -12.70 -8.29 6.77
CA VAL A 85 -11.50 -8.94 7.30
C VAL A 85 -11.88 -10.17 8.15
N GLU A 86 -12.92 -10.09 8.98
CA GLU A 86 -13.43 -11.25 9.74
C GLU A 86 -13.91 -12.39 8.83
N LYS A 87 -14.42 -12.07 7.64
CA LYS A 87 -14.81 -13.05 6.61
C LYS A 87 -13.62 -13.58 5.81
N GLY A 88 -12.43 -13.04 6.02
CA GLY A 88 -11.19 -13.52 5.43
C GLY A 88 -10.69 -12.72 4.23
N LEU A 89 -11.10 -11.45 4.05
CA LEU A 89 -10.62 -10.60 2.95
C LEU A 89 -9.08 -10.60 2.83
N LEU A 90 -8.36 -10.38 3.94
CA LEU A 90 -6.89 -10.36 3.96
C LEU A 90 -6.24 -11.75 3.78
N SER A 91 -7.04 -12.81 3.74
CA SER A 91 -6.61 -14.19 3.47
C SER A 91 -7.12 -14.71 2.12
N ASP A 92 -7.88 -13.90 1.37
CA ASP A 92 -8.35 -14.27 0.04
C ASP A 92 -7.16 -14.22 -0.94
N PRO A 93 -6.84 -15.35 -1.61
CA PRO A 93 -5.77 -15.38 -2.61
C PRO A 93 -5.95 -14.34 -3.71
N ASN A 94 -7.18 -14.07 -4.16
CA ASN A 94 -7.44 -13.09 -5.21
C ASN A 94 -7.12 -11.67 -4.74
N TYR A 95 -7.42 -11.36 -3.48
CA TYR A 95 -7.10 -10.08 -2.87
C TYR A 95 -5.59 -9.89 -2.76
N LEU A 96 -4.88 -10.92 -2.28
CA LEU A 96 -3.42 -10.91 -2.15
C LEU A 96 -2.71 -10.84 -3.50
N ASP A 97 -3.24 -11.48 -4.54
CA ASP A 97 -2.70 -11.42 -5.90
C ASP A 97 -2.83 -10.00 -6.50
N VAL A 98 -3.94 -9.30 -6.24
CA VAL A 98 -4.13 -7.92 -6.70
C VAL A 98 -3.20 -6.95 -5.96
N ILE A 99 -3.02 -7.13 -4.65
CA ILE A 99 -2.02 -6.35 -3.88
C ILE A 99 -0.61 -6.60 -4.44
N ALA A 100 -0.25 -7.86 -4.70
CA ALA A 100 1.07 -8.19 -5.22
C ALA A 100 1.30 -7.57 -6.61
N ALA A 101 0.29 -7.59 -7.49
CA ALA A 101 0.36 -6.96 -8.79
C ALA A 101 0.52 -5.43 -8.70
N ALA A 102 -0.19 -4.79 -7.77
CA ALA A 102 -0.01 -3.36 -7.50
C ALA A 102 1.39 -3.06 -6.98
N ALA A 103 1.90 -3.87 -6.05
CA ALA A 103 3.26 -3.75 -5.52
C ALA A 103 4.32 -3.85 -6.64
N ASP A 104 4.20 -4.84 -7.53
CA ASP A 104 5.11 -5.01 -8.67
C ASP A 104 5.06 -3.82 -9.63
N THR A 105 3.86 -3.28 -9.87
CA THR A 105 3.68 -2.12 -10.74
C THR A 105 4.35 -0.87 -10.16
N VAL A 106 4.23 -0.66 -8.84
CA VAL A 106 4.90 0.44 -8.14
C VAL A 106 6.42 0.26 -8.15
N PHE A 107 6.90 -0.97 -7.97
CA PHE A 107 8.33 -1.28 -8.07
C PHE A 107 8.87 -0.91 -9.46
N ASP A 108 8.19 -1.35 -10.52
CA ASP A 108 8.60 -1.07 -11.91
C ASP A 108 8.57 0.43 -12.23
N ALA A 109 7.66 1.19 -11.61
CA ALA A 109 7.63 2.64 -11.76
C ALA A 109 8.78 3.33 -10.99
N ALA A 110 9.10 2.84 -9.79
CA ALA A 110 10.14 3.42 -8.95
C ALA A 110 11.57 3.04 -9.37
N ASP A 111 11.77 1.90 -10.04
CA ASP A 111 13.05 1.47 -10.62
C ASP A 111 13.34 2.26 -11.91
N VAL A 112 13.65 3.54 -11.74
CA VAL A 112 13.91 4.48 -12.85
C VAL A 112 15.15 4.07 -13.64
N ASN A 113 16.13 3.48 -12.97
CA ASN A 113 17.41 3.16 -13.57
C ASN A 113 17.41 1.77 -14.27
N GLY A 114 16.44 0.90 -13.93
CA GLY A 114 16.19 -0.39 -14.57
C GLY A 114 17.20 -1.47 -14.18
N ASP A 115 17.84 -1.36 -13.01
CA ASP A 115 18.77 -2.37 -12.50
C ASP A 115 18.07 -3.50 -11.73
N GLY A 116 16.75 -3.41 -11.56
CA GLY A 116 15.94 -4.44 -10.92
C GLY A 116 15.96 -4.37 -9.40
N VAL A 117 16.48 -3.29 -8.82
CA VAL A 117 16.47 -3.01 -7.37
C VAL A 117 16.06 -1.56 -7.11
N LEU A 118 15.55 -1.25 -5.91
CA LEU A 118 15.33 0.14 -5.51
C LEU A 118 16.43 0.60 -4.58
N ASN A 119 17.15 1.64 -4.98
CA ASN A 119 18.10 2.30 -4.10
C ASN A 119 17.39 3.26 -3.13
N GLN A 120 18.12 3.74 -2.12
CA GLN A 120 17.56 4.64 -1.11
C GLN A 120 16.95 5.93 -1.70
N THR A 121 17.52 6.47 -2.79
CA THR A 121 17.00 7.69 -3.43
C THR A 121 15.65 7.43 -4.10
N GLU A 122 15.51 6.31 -4.81
CA GLU A 122 14.25 5.89 -5.43
C GLU A 122 13.18 5.66 -4.37
N VAL A 123 13.51 4.99 -3.25
CA VAL A 123 12.54 4.76 -2.17
C VAL A 123 12.13 6.05 -1.48
N VAL A 124 13.06 6.98 -1.23
CA VAL A 124 12.73 8.30 -0.65
C VAL A 124 11.83 9.10 -1.58
N ALA A 125 12.08 9.06 -2.90
CA ALA A 125 11.22 9.72 -3.88
C ALA A 125 9.81 9.10 -3.90
N LEU A 126 9.71 7.77 -3.87
CA LEU A 126 8.44 7.05 -3.83
C LEU A 126 7.58 7.44 -2.63
N TYR A 127 8.19 7.43 -1.45
CA TYR A 127 7.51 7.80 -0.22
C TYR A 127 7.15 9.28 -0.20
N SER A 128 7.95 10.15 -0.80
CA SER A 128 7.60 11.57 -0.95
C SER A 128 6.37 11.78 -1.82
N GLY A 129 6.17 10.97 -2.88
CA GLY A 129 4.97 11.00 -3.72
C GLY A 129 3.71 10.59 -2.97
N ALA A 130 3.86 9.71 -1.98
CA ALA A 130 2.80 9.33 -1.05
C ALA A 130 2.67 10.28 0.17
N GLY A 131 3.30 11.47 0.14
CA GLY A 131 3.22 12.45 1.23
C GLY A 131 4.03 12.12 2.49
N VAL A 132 4.91 11.12 2.43
CA VAL A 132 5.71 10.68 3.58
C VAL A 132 7.04 11.43 3.66
N GLY A 133 7.36 11.94 4.85
CA GLY A 133 8.61 12.67 5.09
C GLY A 133 9.86 11.80 4.93
N ALA A 134 10.95 12.40 4.42
CA ALA A 134 12.19 11.70 4.11
C ALA A 134 12.77 10.87 5.28
N ALA A 135 12.68 11.35 6.52
CA ALA A 135 13.18 10.59 7.68
C ALA A 135 12.43 9.26 7.89
N ALA A 136 11.11 9.26 7.68
CA ALA A 136 10.29 8.06 7.75
C ALA A 136 10.57 7.12 6.57
N ALA A 137 10.73 7.68 5.35
CA ALA A 137 11.12 6.90 4.17
C ALA A 137 12.46 6.18 4.36
N ILE A 138 13.46 6.84 4.95
CA ILE A 138 14.76 6.22 5.27
C ILE A 138 14.61 5.13 6.34
N GLY A 139 13.70 5.32 7.29
CA GLY A 139 13.34 4.31 8.27
C GLY A 139 12.74 3.07 7.60
N ALA A 140 11.78 3.26 6.70
CA ALA A 140 11.15 2.20 5.93
C ALA A 140 12.16 1.46 5.05
N PHE A 141 13.04 2.18 4.34
CA PHE A 141 14.13 1.60 3.54
C PHE A 141 14.91 0.56 4.34
N LYS A 142 15.38 0.92 5.54
CA LYS A 142 16.16 0.03 6.42
C LYS A 142 15.38 -1.16 6.96
N GLN A 143 14.04 -1.07 7.00
CA GLN A 143 13.20 -2.18 7.42
C GLN A 143 12.94 -3.16 6.28
N ILE A 144 12.92 -2.67 5.03
CA ILE A 144 12.71 -3.49 3.84
C ILE A 144 14.01 -4.15 3.38
N ASP A 145 15.14 -3.43 3.44
CA ASP A 145 16.48 -3.95 3.16
C ASP A 145 16.92 -4.92 4.28
N THR A 146 16.45 -6.17 4.17
CA THR A 146 16.64 -7.19 5.20
C THR A 146 18.03 -7.83 5.14
N ASN A 147 18.62 -7.86 3.94
CA ASN A 147 19.94 -8.43 3.73
C ASN A 147 21.07 -7.41 3.99
N GLY A 148 20.75 -6.11 4.06
CA GLY A 148 21.67 -5.02 4.34
C GLY A 148 22.62 -4.69 3.20
N ASP A 149 22.25 -4.97 1.95
CA ASP A 149 23.08 -4.73 0.77
C ASP A 149 22.99 -3.28 0.25
N GLY A 150 22.10 -2.47 0.84
CA GLY A 150 21.91 -1.08 0.48
C GLY A 150 20.98 -0.88 -0.72
N SER A 151 20.22 -1.90 -1.09
CA SER A 151 19.17 -1.86 -2.10
C SER A 151 17.96 -2.69 -1.66
N ILE A 152 16.81 -2.49 -2.29
CA ILE A 152 15.61 -3.30 -2.07
C ILE A 152 15.40 -4.16 -3.31
N SER A 153 15.52 -5.47 -3.14
CA SER A 153 15.12 -6.42 -4.17
C SER A 153 13.60 -6.48 -4.33
N ARG A 154 13.14 -6.99 -5.48
CA ARG A 154 11.70 -7.24 -5.70
C ARG A 154 11.13 -8.18 -4.65
N GLU A 155 11.88 -9.21 -4.26
CA GLU A 155 11.47 -10.15 -3.23
C GLU A 155 11.28 -9.46 -1.87
N GLU A 156 12.19 -8.58 -1.47
CA GLU A 156 12.08 -7.81 -0.23
C GLU A 156 10.89 -6.84 -0.27
N TRP A 157 10.69 -6.16 -1.41
CA TRP A 157 9.54 -5.30 -1.62
C TRP A 157 8.21 -6.06 -1.48
N GLN A 158 8.06 -7.17 -2.21
CA GLN A 158 6.85 -8.00 -2.15
C GLN A 158 6.60 -8.59 -0.76
N GLN A 159 7.66 -9.05 -0.08
CA GLN A 159 7.54 -9.56 1.29
C GLN A 159 7.10 -8.46 2.25
N SER A 160 7.63 -7.24 2.10
CA SER A 160 7.26 -6.12 2.95
C SER A 160 5.82 -5.68 2.72
N VAL A 161 5.38 -5.59 1.46
CA VAL A 161 3.97 -5.27 1.13
C VAL A 161 3.03 -6.37 1.63
N ARG A 162 3.30 -7.65 1.35
CA ARG A 162 2.50 -8.76 1.89
C ARG A 162 2.48 -8.75 3.42
N GLY A 163 3.63 -8.51 4.05
CA GLY A 163 3.74 -8.36 5.49
C GLY A 163 2.87 -7.22 6.01
N ALA A 164 2.82 -6.09 5.31
CA ALA A 164 1.98 -4.96 5.67
C ALA A 164 0.48 -5.30 5.73
N PHE A 165 0.02 -6.14 4.79
CA PHE A 165 -1.40 -6.50 4.67
C PHE A 165 -1.80 -7.77 5.42
N THR A 166 -0.87 -8.68 5.67
CA THR A 166 -1.16 -9.97 6.32
C THR A 166 -0.72 -10.03 7.77
N SER A 167 0.18 -9.13 8.19
CA SER A 167 0.71 -9.19 9.53
C SER A 167 -0.33 -8.69 10.54
N THR A 168 -0.73 -9.61 11.41
CA THR A 168 -1.52 -9.32 12.60
C THR A 168 -0.63 -8.91 13.78
N ASP A 169 0.60 -8.48 13.53
CA ASP A 169 1.54 -8.00 14.56
C ASP A 169 1.48 -6.46 14.65
N PRO A 170 1.13 -5.86 15.80
CA PRO A 170 1.14 -4.41 16.00
C PRO A 170 2.51 -3.74 15.77
N GLY A 171 3.60 -4.51 15.69
CA GLY A 171 4.96 -4.02 15.43
C GLY A 171 5.48 -4.28 14.01
N SER A 172 4.74 -4.95 13.14
CA SER A 172 5.22 -5.24 11.80
C SER A 172 5.12 -4.02 10.89
N THR A 173 6.27 -3.69 10.31
CA THR A 173 6.62 -2.90 9.12
C THR A 173 5.50 -2.18 8.34
N GLY A 174 4.33 -2.79 8.12
CA GLY A 174 3.24 -2.22 7.31
C GLY A 174 2.73 -0.85 7.71
N ALA A 175 2.59 -0.58 9.01
CA ALA A 175 2.12 0.72 9.50
C ALA A 175 3.14 1.86 9.24
N ASN A 176 4.43 1.53 9.19
CA ASN A 176 5.51 2.49 8.91
C ASN A 176 5.78 2.64 7.40
N MET A 177 5.38 1.65 6.60
CA MET A 177 5.60 1.59 5.14
C MET A 177 4.63 2.47 4.33
N LEU A 178 3.44 2.71 4.85
CA LEU A 178 2.37 3.35 4.07
C LEU A 178 1.98 4.74 4.60
N GLY A 179 2.80 5.32 5.49
CA GLY A 179 2.77 6.76 5.75
C GLY A 179 2.52 7.21 7.19
N ASN A 180 2.42 6.31 8.18
CA ASN A 180 2.22 6.77 9.55
C ASN A 180 3.53 7.17 10.24
N ALA A 181 4.00 8.38 9.95
CA ALA A 181 4.81 9.14 10.89
C ALA A 181 3.85 9.79 11.90
N SER A 182 3.41 9.02 12.91
CA SER A 182 2.69 9.62 14.04
C SER A 182 3.62 10.63 14.70
N SER A 183 3.27 11.92 14.58
CA SER A 183 3.84 13.00 15.40
C SER A 183 3.39 12.90 16.84
#